data_AF-A0A7Z8G4G0-F1
#
_entry.id   AF-A0A7Z8G4G0-F1
#
_cell.length_a   1.000
_cell.length_b   1.000
_cell.length_c   1.000
_cell.angle_alpha   90.00
_cell.angle_beta   90.00
_cell.angle_gamma   90.00
#
_symmetry.space_group_name_H-M   'P 1'
#
loop_
_entity.id
_entity.type
_entity.pdbx_description
1 polymer ?
#
loop_
_entity_poly.entity_id
_entity_poly.type
_entity_poly.pdbx_seq_one_letter_code
_entity_poly.pdbx_strand_id
1 'polypeptide(L)'
;MKKKLLNNNGFTLVEMILVLFVISVLLILVIPNVTKQKEKIDHQGTDALVTVVETQIELYQLEKGNVESVTFEMLEKAGYLKHKQVKNAKDKGIKINGTAVSGPP
;
A
#
# COMPACT_ATOMS: atom_id res chain seq x y z
N MET A 1 -38.83 -42.62 -38.16
CA MET A 1 -38.50 -41.47 -37.31
C MET A 1 -36.99 -41.42 -37.09
N LYS A 2 -36.26 -40.46 -37.68
CA LYS A 2 -34.80 -40.35 -37.51
C LYS A 2 -34.50 -39.44 -36.30
N LYS A 3 -34.01 -40.02 -35.19
CA LYS A 3 -33.56 -39.25 -34.02
C LYS A 3 -32.28 -38.49 -34.39
N LYS A 4 -32.34 -37.16 -34.35
CA LYS A 4 -31.19 -36.27 -34.51
C LYS A 4 -30.40 -36.31 -33.19
N LEU A 5 -29.23 -36.97 -33.19
CA LEU A 5 -28.33 -36.93 -32.05
C LEU A 5 -27.72 -35.52 -31.99
N LEU A 6 -28.06 -34.75 -30.96
CA LEU A 6 -27.45 -33.45 -30.70
C LEU A 6 -26.01 -33.69 -30.22
N ASN A 7 -25.06 -33.45 -31.11
CA ASN A 7 -23.64 -33.65 -30.87
C ASN A 7 -23.09 -32.48 -30.03
N ASN A 8 -22.89 -32.71 -28.73
CA ASN A 8 -22.46 -31.73 -27.74
C ASN A 8 -20.92 -31.69 -27.56
N ASN A 9 -20.17 -31.64 -28.67
CA ASN A 9 -18.70 -31.66 -28.65
C ASN A 9 -18.11 -30.24 -28.44
N GLY A 10 -18.40 -29.62 -27.30
CA GLY A 10 -18.08 -28.20 -27.04
C GLY A 10 -16.94 -27.91 -26.04
N PHE A 11 -16.14 -28.90 -25.66
CA PHE A 11 -14.98 -28.68 -24.78
C PHE A 11 -13.85 -29.64 -25.13
N THR A 12 -13.10 -29.30 -26.17
CA THR A 12 -11.86 -29.99 -26.51
C THR A 12 -10.68 -29.39 -25.74
N LEU A 13 -9.57 -30.12 -25.65
CA LEU A 13 -8.32 -29.59 -25.11
C LEU A 13 -7.83 -28.35 -25.88
N VAL A 14 -8.09 -28.29 -27.19
CA VAL A 14 -7.71 -27.16 -28.05
C VAL A 14 -8.44 -25.88 -27.61
N GLU A 15 -9.74 -25.97 -27.31
CA GLU A 15 -10.51 -24.82 -26.82
C GLU A 15 -10.00 -24.36 -25.45
N MET A 16 -9.64 -25.28 -24.55
CA MET A 16 -9.05 -24.91 -23.26
C MET A 16 -7.68 -24.22 -23.42
N ILE A 17 -6.85 -24.68 -24.37
CA ILE A 17 -5.56 -24.03 -24.66
C ILE A 17 -5.77 -22.61 -25.20
N LEU A 18 -6.71 -22.41 -26.13
CA LEU A 18 -7.01 -21.07 -26.65
C LEU A 18 -7.56 -20.13 -25.57
N VAL A 19 -8.39 -20.64 -24.66
CA VAL A 19 -8.90 -19.85 -23.52
C VAL A 19 -7.76 -19.45 -22.58
N LEU A 20 -6.89 -20.38 -22.19
CA LEU A 20 -5.73 -20.08 -21.35
C LEU A 20 -4.75 -19.12 -22.03
N PHE A 21 -4.61 -19.22 -23.35
CA PHE A 21 -3.82 -18.30 -24.15
C PHE A 21 -4.39 -16.86 -24.12
N VAL A 22 -5.69 -16.69 -24.30
CA VAL A 22 -6.31 -15.37 -24.21
C VAL A 22 -6.22 -14.81 -22.79
N ILE A 23 -6.50 -15.62 -21.76
CA ILE A 23 -6.40 -15.19 -20.36
C ILE A 23 -4.96 -14.80 -20.00
N SER A 24 -3.95 -15.53 -20.47
CA SER A 24 -2.55 -15.20 -20.17
C SER A 24 -2.12 -13.85 -20.76
N VAL A 25 -2.55 -13.53 -21.99
CA VAL A 25 -2.33 -12.21 -22.60
C VAL A 25 -3.02 -11.12 -21.78
N LEU A 26 -4.26 -11.34 -21.34
CA LEU A 26 -4.97 -10.38 -20.48
C LEU A 26 -4.24 -10.18 -19.14
N LEU A 27 -3.75 -11.24 -18.51
CA LEU A 27 -3.00 -11.15 -17.25
C LEU A 27 -1.70 -10.33 -17.41
N ILE A 28 -0.97 -10.52 -18.51
CA ILE A 28 0.24 -9.74 -18.81
C ILE A 28 -0.07 -8.24 -18.93
N LEU A 29 -1.26 -7.86 -19.42
CA LEU A 29 -1.67 -6.46 -19.51
C LEU A 29 -2.18 -5.91 -18.16
N VAL A 30 -2.90 -6.72 -17.38
CA VAL A 30 -3.54 -6.28 -16.12
C VAL A 30 -2.53 -6.19 -14.97
N ILE A 31 -1.66 -7.18 -14.80
CA ILE A 31 -0.67 -7.23 -13.70
C ILE A 31 0.19 -5.97 -13.60
N PRO A 32 0.85 -5.48 -14.69
CA PRO A 32 1.69 -4.28 -14.58
C PRO A 32 0.88 -3.04 -14.19
N ASN A 33 -0.38 -2.94 -14.62
CA ASN A 33 -1.25 -1.83 -14.28
C ASN A 33 -1.70 -1.88 -12.81
N VAL A 34 -1.95 -3.08 -12.26
CA VAL A 34 -2.29 -3.27 -10.84
C VAL A 34 -1.09 -3.00 -9.94
N THR A 35 0.09 -3.51 -10.31
CA THR A 35 1.33 -3.29 -9.53
C THR A 35 1.68 -1.81 -9.43
N LYS A 36 1.62 -1.06 -10.53
CA LYS A 36 1.87 0.40 -10.54
C LYS A 36 0.89 1.17 -9.65
N GLN A 37 -0.38 0.79 -9.66
CA GLN A 37 -1.39 1.43 -8.79
C GLN A 37 -1.10 1.13 -7.31
N LYS A 38 -0.73 -0.11 -6.99
CA LYS A 38 -0.36 -0.50 -5.63
C LYS A 38 0.86 0.30 -5.13
N GLU A 39 1.90 0.43 -5.96
CA GLU A 39 3.08 1.26 -5.64
C GLU A 39 2.69 2.71 -5.40
N LYS A 40 1.91 3.31 -6.29
CA LYS A 40 1.42 4.70 -6.13
C LYS A 40 0.65 4.90 -4.83
N ILE A 41 -0.25 3.96 -4.49
CA ILE A 41 -1.03 4.02 -3.24
C ILE A 41 -0.11 3.89 -2.03
N ASP A 42 0.91 3.02 -2.09
CA ASP A 42 1.87 2.85 -1.01
C ASP A 42 2.71 4.12 -0.77
N HIS A 43 3.17 4.77 -1.85
CA HIS A 43 3.84 6.07 -1.78
C HIS A 43 2.94 7.15 -1.17
N GLN A 44 1.73 7.32 -1.70
CA GLN A 44 0.77 8.32 -1.19
C GLN A 44 0.41 8.08 0.28
N GLY A 45 0.28 6.81 0.69
CA GLY A 45 0.04 6.44 2.08
C GLY A 45 1.24 6.71 2.99
N THR A 46 2.46 6.61 2.45
CA THR A 46 3.70 6.97 3.16
C THR A 46 3.79 8.47 3.36
N ASP A 47 3.50 9.26 2.32
CA ASP A 47 3.48 10.72 2.40
C ASP A 47 2.44 11.21 3.40
N ALA A 48 1.23 10.62 3.38
CA ALA A 48 0.21 10.92 4.37
C ALA A 48 0.66 10.56 5.79
N LEU A 49 1.41 9.47 5.97
CA LEU A 49 1.96 9.11 7.27
C LEU A 49 3.02 10.10 7.74
N VAL A 50 3.88 10.62 6.84
CA VAL A 50 4.83 11.70 7.14
C VAL A 50 4.07 12.92 7.67
N THR A 51 3.05 13.38 6.94
CA THR A 51 2.22 14.54 7.37
C THR A 51 1.56 14.30 8.73
N VAL A 52 1.03 13.10 8.98
CA VAL A 52 0.45 12.77 10.29
C VAL A 52 1.49 12.90 11.39
N VAL A 53 2.70 12.37 11.19
CA VAL A 53 3.79 12.47 12.18
C VAL A 53 4.20 13.93 12.39
N GLU A 54 4.31 14.73 11.33
CA GLU A 54 4.60 16.17 11.43
C GLU A 54 3.54 16.89 12.27
N THR A 55 2.25 16.68 11.96
CA THR A 55 1.15 17.26 12.76
C THR A 55 1.22 16.82 14.22
N GLN A 56 1.57 15.56 14.50
CA GLN A 56 1.70 15.09 15.88
C GLN A 56 2.89 15.73 16.61
N ILE A 57 3.99 16.01 15.92
CA ILE A 57 5.13 16.74 16.47
C ILE A 57 4.75 18.19 16.77
N GLU A 58 4.04 18.85 15.88
CA GLU A 58 3.54 20.22 16.08
C GLU A 58 2.60 20.32 17.28
N LEU A 59 1.64 19.38 17.40
CA LEU A 59 0.73 19.32 18.55
C LEU A 59 1.49 19.08 19.86
N TYR A 60 2.48 18.17 19.84
CA TYR A 60 3.34 17.92 20.99
C TYR A 60 4.11 19.18 21.43
N GLN A 61 4.64 19.94 20.48
CA GLN A 61 5.35 21.20 20.76
C GLN A 61 4.42 22.28 21.31
N LEU A 62 3.20 22.38 20.78
CA LEU A 62 2.21 23.33 21.24
C LEU A 62 1.82 23.07 22.71
N GLU A 63 1.67 21.81 23.09
CA GLU A 63 1.31 21.44 24.47
C GLU A 63 2.48 21.45 25.46
N LYS A 64 3.70 21.11 25.03
CA LYS A 64 4.87 21.00 25.92
C LYS A 64 5.79 22.21 25.92
N GLY A 65 5.51 23.21 25.08
CA GLY A 65 6.24 24.48 25.04
C GLY A 65 7.55 24.42 24.24
N ASN A 66 7.43 24.30 22.91
CA ASN A 66 8.52 24.40 21.93
C ASN A 66 9.81 23.65 22.33
N VAL A 67 9.69 22.33 22.45
CA VAL A 67 10.82 21.44 22.66
C VAL A 67 11.76 21.41 21.44
N GLU A 68 13.07 21.38 21.69
CA GLU A 68 14.10 21.38 20.64
C GLU A 68 14.18 20.05 19.85
N SER A 69 13.71 18.95 20.44
CA SER A 69 13.71 17.64 19.78
C SER A 69 12.53 16.76 20.20
N VAL A 70 12.03 15.97 19.25
CA VAL A 70 10.95 15.01 19.44
C VAL A 70 11.40 13.67 18.86
N THR A 71 11.06 12.58 19.56
CA THR A 71 11.31 11.22 19.06
C THR A 71 10.01 10.42 18.97
N PHE A 72 10.03 9.33 18.21
CA PHE A 72 8.89 8.42 18.12
C PHE A 72 8.47 7.87 19.48
N GLU A 73 9.43 7.58 20.36
CA GLU A 73 9.17 7.07 21.72
C GLU A 73 8.47 8.12 22.59
N MET A 74 8.79 9.41 22.40
CA MET A 74 8.11 10.51 23.09
C MET A 74 6.66 10.63 22.62
N LEU A 75 6.43 10.60 21.31
CA LEU A 75 5.09 10.66 20.72
C LEU A 75 4.23 9.42 21.08
N GLU A 76 4.85 8.25 21.18
CA GLU A 76 4.17 7.01 21.59
C GLU A 76 3.77 7.05 23.06
N LYS A 77 4.72 7.40 23.95
CA LYS A 77 4.46 7.48 25.39
C LYS A 77 3.44 8.56 25.74
N ALA A 78 3.47 9.69 25.03
CA ALA A 78 2.52 10.78 25.22
C ALA A 78 1.17 10.55 24.51
N GLY A 79 1.04 9.46 23.73
CA GLY A 79 -0.22 9.05 23.12
C GLY A 79 -0.58 9.71 21.79
N TYR A 80 0.32 10.51 21.21
CA TYR A 80 0.13 11.14 19.90
C TYR A 80 0.21 10.14 18.74
N LEU A 81 1.03 9.09 18.90
CA LEU A 81 1.14 8.00 17.92
C LEU A 81 0.87 6.65 18.56
N LYS A 82 0.10 5.81 17.88
CA LYS A 82 -0.08 4.40 18.28
C LYS A 82 1.16 3.60 17.93
N HIS A 83 1.42 2.52 18.68
CA HIS A 83 2.52 1.58 18.41
C HIS A 83 2.60 1.13 16.94
N LYS A 84 1.44 0.82 16.34
CA LYS A 84 1.36 0.42 14.93
C LYS A 84 1.82 1.52 13.96
N GLN A 85 1.54 2.80 14.26
CA GLN A 85 1.97 3.92 13.43
C GLN A 85 3.47 4.14 13.54
N VAL A 86 4.03 4.04 14.75
CA VAL A 86 5.48 4.10 14.98
C VAL A 86 6.20 2.98 14.24
N LYS A 87 5.70 1.74 14.37
CA LYS A 87 6.26 0.60 13.65
C LYS A 87 6.19 0.80 12.13
N ASN A 88 5.03 1.17 11.60
CA ASN A 88 4.89 1.42 10.16
C ASN A 88 5.79 2.55 9.66
N ALA A 89 5.96 3.62 10.44
CA ALA A 89 6.83 4.74 10.08
C ALA A 89 8.30 4.29 10.04
N LYS A 90 8.76 3.53 11.04
CA LYS A 90 10.11 2.94 11.07
C LYS A 90 10.33 1.94 9.93
N ASP A 91 9.37 1.06 9.66
CA ASP A 91 9.41 0.08 8.58
C ASP A 91 9.48 0.75 7.20
N LYS A 92 8.80 1.90 7.04
CA LYS A 92 8.85 2.75 5.84
C LYS A 92 10.04 3.72 5.82
N GLY A 93 10.98 3.64 6.77
CA GLY A 93 12.18 4.46 6.77
C GLY A 93 11.99 5.95 7.10
N ILE A 94 10.83 6.33 7.66
CA ILE A 94 10.56 7.70 8.10
C ILE A 94 11.42 8.02 9.32
N LYS A 95 12.10 9.18 9.31
CA LYS A 95 12.97 9.64 10.40
C LYS A 95 12.49 10.99 10.93
N ILE A 96 12.73 11.23 12.22
CA ILE A 96 12.51 12.53 12.87
C ILE A 96 13.90 13.12 13.19
N ASN A 97 14.18 14.32 12.69
CA ASN A 97 15.43 15.04 12.90
C ASN A 97 15.13 16.33 13.66
N GLY A 98 15.26 16.28 14.99
CA GLY A 98 14.83 17.37 15.86
C GLY A 98 13.31 17.49 15.85
N THR A 99 12.79 18.38 15.02
CA THR A 99 11.36 18.64 14.84
C THR A 99 10.87 18.40 13.41
N ALA A 100 11.80 18.19 12.47
CA ALA A 100 11.47 17.92 11.08
C ALA A 100 11.29 16.41 10.85
N VAL A 101 10.38 16.05 9.95
CA VAL A 101 10.20 14.66 9.51
C VAL A 101 10.76 14.52 8.10
N SER A 102 11.51 13.45 7.85
CA SER A 102 11.96 13.08 6.51
C SER A 102 11.36 11.73 6.14
N GLY A 103 10.72 11.66 4.96
CA GLY A 103 10.27 10.40 4.37
C GLY A 103 11.43 9.48 3.96
N PRO A 104 11.13 8.23 3.54
CA PRO A 104 12.10 7.36 2.89
C PRO A 104 12.76 8.01 1.66
N PRO A 105 13.98 7.59 1.29
CA PRO A 105 14.61 7.99 0.03
C PRO A 105 13.80 7.56 -1.21
#